data_AF-A0A9Q3BH66-F1
#
_entry.id   AF-A0A9Q3BH66-F1
#
_cell.length_a   1.000
_cell.length_b   1.000
_cell.length_c   1.000
_cell.angle_alpha   90.00
_cell.angle_beta   90.00
_cell.angle_gamma   90.00
#
_symmetry.space_group_name_H-M   'P 1'
#
loop_
_entity.id
_entity.type
_entity.pdbx_description
1 polymer ?
#
loop_
_entity_poly.entity_id
_entity_poly.type
_entity_poly.pdbx_seq_one_letter_code
_entity_poly.pdbx_strand_id
1 'polypeptide(L)' 'MKSVNSFDTKIPRSARDAIDVLYEMSELLGTELDRQTLALCVGMIEEGTNPLALAEVVRELRQEAKQRAKSTS' A
#
# COMPACT_ATOMS: atom_id res chain seq x y z
N MET A 1 -24.52 -22.77 3.68
CA MET A 1 -24.34 -21.65 2.74
C MET A 1 -23.58 -20.54 3.46
N LYS A 2 -22.26 -20.42 3.26
CA LYS A 2 -21.49 -19.22 3.65
C LYS A 2 -20.77 -18.76 2.40
N SER A 3 -21.12 -17.57 1.93
CA SER A 3 -20.48 -16.90 0.80
C SER A 3 -18.99 -16.82 1.05
N VAL A 4 -18.21 -17.53 0.24
CA VAL A 4 -16.77 -17.36 0.18
C VAL A 4 -16.52 -16.11 -0.65
N ASN A 5 -16.02 -15.06 0.01
CA ASN A 5 -15.61 -13.84 -0.67
C ASN A 5 -14.40 -14.18 -1.54
N SER A 6 -14.55 -14.04 -2.86
CA SER A 6 -13.67 -14.59 -3.88
C SER A 6 -12.36 -13.81 -4.08
N PHE A 7 -11.60 -13.60 -3.00
CA PHE A 7 -10.24 -13.02 -3.04
C PHE A 7 -9.13 -14.04 -2.76
N ASP A 8 -9.48 -15.30 -2.50
CA ASP A 8 -8.53 -16.39 -2.23
C ASP A 8 -8.01 -17.05 -3.53
N THR A 9 -7.56 -16.25 -4.48
CA THR A 9 -6.84 -16.77 -5.65
C THR A 9 -5.36 -16.81 -5.32
N LYS A 10 -4.95 -17.91 -4.64
CA LYS A 10 -3.56 -18.42 -4.48
C LYS A 10 -2.43 -17.42 -4.79
N ILE A 11 -2.20 -16.47 -3.88
CA ILE A 11 -0.92 -15.75 -3.86
C ILE A 11 0.16 -16.79 -3.51
N PRO A 12 1.17 -17.04 -4.36
CA PRO A 12 2.24 -17.98 -4.03
C PRO A 12 2.90 -17.55 -2.72
N ARG A 13 3.23 -18.51 -1.84
CA ARG A 13 3.79 -18.22 -0.49
C ARG A 13 4.95 -17.21 -0.54
N SER A 14 5.78 -17.30 -1.59
CA SER A 14 6.87 -16.36 -1.86
C SER A 14 6.46 -14.89 -1.97
N ALA A 15 5.30 -14.59 -2.55
CA ALA A 15 4.82 -13.21 -2.68
C ALA A 15 4.26 -12.67 -1.34
N ARG A 16 3.68 -13.55 -0.51
CA ARG A 16 3.27 -13.18 0.84
C ARG A 16 4.49 -12.88 1.72
N ASP A 17 5.50 -13.73 1.64
CA ASP A 17 6.76 -13.57 2.37
C ASP A 17 7.48 -12.27 1.94
N ALA A 18 7.47 -11.95 0.65
CA ALA A 18 8.04 -10.70 0.13
C ALA A 18 7.33 -9.45 0.69
N ILE A 19 5.98 -9.45 0.72
CA ILE A 19 5.23 -8.33 1.29
C ILE A 19 5.49 -8.19 2.79
N ASP A 20 5.64 -9.28 3.53
CA ASP A 20 5.90 -9.22 4.97
C ASP A 20 7.29 -8.62 5.26
N VAL A 21 8.33 -8.97 4.48
CA VAL A 21 9.65 -8.33 4.56
C VAL A 21 9.60 -6.86 4.16
N LEU A 22 8.92 -6.52 3.06
CA LEU A 22 8.78 -5.14 2.62
C LEU A 22 8.02 -4.30 3.65
N TYR A 23 7.04 -4.88 4.34
CA TYR A 23 6.31 -4.21 5.40
C TYR A 23 7.21 -3.92 6.61
N GLU A 24 8.01 -4.87 7.04
CA GLU A 24 9.02 -4.66 8.09
C GLU A 24 10.00 -3.54 7.72
N MET A 25 10.49 -3.52 6.48
CA MET A 25 11.32 -2.44 5.97
C MET A 25 10.60 -1.08 6.01
N SER A 26 9.30 -1.05 5.68
CA SER A 26 8.51 0.16 5.64
C SER A 26 8.30 0.77 7.04
N GLU A 27 8.13 -0.07 8.06
CA GLU A 27 8.04 0.33 9.46
C GLU A 27 9.39 0.89 9.96
N LEU A 28 10.49 0.21 9.65
CA LEU A 28 11.85 0.66 10.00
C LEU A 28 12.20 2.02 9.40
N LEU A 29 11.73 2.27 8.17
CA LEU A 29 11.95 3.53 7.46
C LEU A 29 10.91 4.62 7.80
N GLY A 30 9.90 4.30 8.62
CA GLY A 30 8.86 5.26 9.00
C GLY A 30 8.06 5.81 7.82
N THR A 31 7.76 4.97 6.83
CA THR A 31 6.97 5.41 5.66
C THR A 31 5.48 5.58 5.98
N GLU A 32 5.04 5.07 7.13
CA GLU A 32 3.65 5.08 7.60
C GLU A 32 2.68 4.42 6.59
N LEU A 33 3.12 3.46 5.78
CA LEU A 33 2.27 2.71 4.85
C LEU A 33 1.69 1.49 5.56
N ASP A 34 0.37 1.37 5.61
CA ASP A 34 -0.24 0.12 6.07
C ASP A 34 -0.02 -1.01 5.05
N ARG A 35 -0.19 -2.26 5.51
CA ARG A 35 0.06 -3.46 4.69
C ARG A 35 -0.76 -3.50 3.39
N GLN A 36 -1.98 -2.99 3.40
CA GLN A 36 -2.84 -2.98 2.22
C GLN A 36 -2.36 -1.93 1.21
N THR A 37 -2.03 -0.72 1.68
CA THR A 37 -1.49 0.35 0.85
C THR A 37 -0.14 -0.05 0.25
N LEU A 38 0.74 -0.67 1.04
CA LEU A 38 2.02 -1.18 0.55
C LEU A 38 1.84 -2.22 -0.56
N ALA A 39 0.95 -3.20 -0.37
CA ALA A 39 0.66 -4.21 -1.38
C ALA A 39 0.12 -3.59 -2.68
N LEU A 40 -0.71 -2.55 -2.59
CA LEU A 40 -1.19 -1.81 -3.75
C LEU A 40 -0.04 -1.10 -4.47
N CYS A 41 0.84 -0.40 -3.74
CA CYS A 41 2.00 0.26 -4.33
C CYS A 41 2.92 -0.74 -5.04
N VAL A 42 3.16 -1.91 -4.45
CA VAL A 42 3.94 -2.99 -5.09
C VAL A 42 3.27 -3.45 -6.38
N GLY A 43 1.96 -3.71 -6.38
CA GLY A 43 1.24 -4.10 -7.59
C GLY A 43 1.30 -3.03 -8.70
N MET A 44 1.16 -1.75 -8.35
CA MET A 44 1.30 -0.66 -9.32
C MET A 44 2.72 -0.60 -9.92
N ILE A 45 3.75 -0.84 -9.12
CA ILE A 45 5.15 -0.87 -9.58
C ILE A 45 5.39 -2.09 -10.48
N GLU A 46 4.83 -3.25 -10.15
CA GLU A 46 4.88 -4.46 -10.98
C GLU A 46 4.19 -4.25 -12.34
N GLU A 47 3.14 -3.42 -12.40
CA GLU A 47 2.48 -2.99 -13.64
C GLU A 47 3.29 -1.93 -14.44
N GLY A 48 4.44 -1.47 -13.91
CA GLY A 48 5.34 -0.54 -14.59
C GLY A 48 5.25 0.92 -14.11
N THR A 49 4.54 1.19 -13.01
CA THR A 49 4.49 2.53 -12.42
C THR A 49 5.86 2.92 -11.88
N ASN A 50 6.29 4.17 -12.14
CA ASN A 50 7.52 4.72 -11.59
C ASN A 50 7.40 4.87 -10.05
N PRO A 51 8.26 4.24 -9.24
CA PRO A 51 8.19 4.31 -7.78
C PRO A 51 8.35 5.73 -7.20
N LEU A 52 9.19 6.56 -7.84
CA LEU A 52 9.42 7.94 -7.39
C LEU A 52 8.18 8.81 -7.60
N ALA A 53 7.58 8.73 -8.79
CA ALA A 53 6.34 9.45 -9.09
C ALA A 53 5.19 8.97 -8.19
N LEU A 54 5.10 7.66 -7.93
CA LEU A 54 4.10 7.12 -7.01
C LEU A 54 4.28 7.66 -5.59
N ALA A 55 5.53 7.75 -5.10
CA ALA A 55 5.81 8.32 -3.78
C ALA A 55 5.41 9.80 -3.68
N GLU A 56 5.64 10.59 -4.73
CA GLU A 56 5.19 11.98 -4.81
C GLU A 56 3.66 12.08 -4.70
N VAL A 57 2.94 11.29 -5.48
CA VAL A 57 1.47 11.25 -5.47
C VAL A 57 0.93 10.83 -4.09
N VAL A 58 1.48 9.78 -3.48
CA VAL A 58 1.08 9.34 -2.12
C VAL A 58 1.28 10.46 -1.10
N ARG A 59 2.40 11.19 -1.18
CA ARG A 59 2.68 12.31 -0.28
C ARG A 59 1.69 13.46 -0.47
N GLU A 60 1.37 13.80 -1.70
CA GLU A 60 0.39 14.85 -2.03
C GLU A 60 -1.00 14.49 -1.51
N LEU A 61 -1.49 13.29 -1.80
CA LEU A 61 -2.80 12.82 -1.33
C LEU A 61 -2.91 12.84 0.20
N ARG A 62 -1.86 12.42 0.92
CA ARG A 62 -1.80 12.50 2.38
C ARG A 62 -1.86 13.95 2.87
N GLN A 63 -1.17 14.87 2.19
CA GLN A 63 -1.18 16.27 2.56
C GLN A 63 -2.55 16.90 2.32
N GLU A 64 -3.20 16.60 1.21
CA GLU A 64 -4.57 17.05 0.91
C GLU A 64 -5.59 16.53 1.91
N ALA A 65 -5.52 15.24 2.27
CA ALA A 65 -6.39 14.65 3.28
C ALA A 65 -6.23 15.35 4.65
N LYS A 66 -4.98 15.62 5.06
CA LYS A 66 -4.68 16.37 6.29
C LYS A 66 -5.22 17.80 6.23
N GLN A 67 -5.13 18.48 5.08
CA GLN A 67 -5.67 19.83 4.92
C GLN A 67 -7.20 19.84 4.99
N ARG A 68 -7.87 18.91 4.29
CA ARG A 68 -9.34 18.79 4.33
C ARG A 68 -9.86 18.53 5.73
N ALA A 69 -9.20 17.67 6.51
CA ALA A 69 -9.58 17.38 7.88
C ALA A 69 -9.48 18.61 8.81
N LYS A 70 -8.50 19.49 8.59
CA LYS A 70 -8.33 20.73 9.35
C LYS A 70 -9.38 21.79 9.02
N SER A 71 -9.81 21.89 7.75
CA SER A 71 -10.83 22.87 7.34
C SER A 71 -12.24 22.55 7.83
N THR A 72 -12.48 21.32 8.27
CA THR A 72 -13.76 20.85 8.83
C THR A 72 -13.83 20.93 10.36
N SER A 73 -12.77 21.39 11.04
CA SER A 73 -12.73 21.59 12.51
C SER A 73 -12.53 23.05 12.85
#